data_AF-A0A8E2E0T8-F1
#
_entry.id   AF-A0A8E2E0T8-F1
#
_cell.length_a   1.000
_cell.length_b   1.000
_cell.length_c   1.000
_cell.angle_alpha   90.00
_cell.angle_beta   90.00
_cell.angle_gamma   90.00
#
_symmetry.space_group_name_H-M   'P 1'
#
loop_
_entity.id
_entity.type
_entity.pdbx_description
1 polymer ?
#
loop_
_entity_poly.entity_id
_entity_poly.type
_entity_poly.pdbx_seq_one_letter_code
_entity_poly.pdbx_strand_id
1 'polypeptide(L)'
;MYICKFTDTATVGFSSAVQHIAEIVKRAVEAKKKKQDGLFHAYNLVSHTLTHLVILNSLRVPDIETCHETFQRNHKDTFSWIFQDPNLGFSNWLRQDSGIFWISGIAGSGKTVLMKYIINDLRGSRMLGNCSIVDFFFCRLKSTAQRSMVCLLRTMLLQILEDFRDLIPIAFPKQWGSLERKTPSLESDWTETALWKALLAVTNQNVITGSICLLIDGIDEYYGSCQAVVDLIHTLMTHKSSGMSTKICFSSRPLSVFENGFKGVSTIRLHEHNSRDIAKYVNDRIMSYPITGSLLVSGCTSQTILTELVDAIVKRASGVFLWAKLVMDNIVQRTTNDGILRELLYHASAVPADLQDSFQHLL
;
A
#
# COMPACT_ATOMS: atom_id res chain seq x y z
N MET A 1 -16.15 -23.90 -4.04
CA MET A 1 -15.67 -23.63 -5.40
C MET A 1 -14.17 -23.36 -5.30
N TYR A 2 -13.32 -24.32 -5.65
CA TYR A 2 -11.87 -24.15 -5.57
C TYR A 2 -11.42 -23.23 -6.72
N ILE A 3 -10.98 -22.01 -6.39
CA ILE A 3 -10.40 -21.09 -7.36
C ILE A 3 -8.95 -21.54 -7.56
N CYS A 4 -8.62 -22.12 -8.73
CA CYS A 4 -7.23 -22.37 -9.10
C CYS A 4 -6.53 -21.03 -9.33
N LYS A 5 -5.57 -20.69 -8.46
CA LYS A 5 -4.59 -19.63 -8.71
C LYS A 5 -3.41 -20.25 -9.46
N PHE A 6 -3.29 -19.95 -10.75
CA PHE A 6 -2.06 -20.18 -11.50
C PHE A 6 -1.19 -18.93 -11.35
N THR A 7 0.05 -19.08 -10.92
CA THR A 7 0.98 -17.96 -10.68
C THR A 7 1.74 -17.57 -11.94
N ASP A 8 1.89 -18.51 -12.89
CA ASP A 8 2.54 -18.29 -14.18
C ASP A 8 2.08 -19.31 -15.23
N THR A 9 2.59 -19.18 -16.46
CA THR A 9 2.31 -20.09 -17.57
C THR A 9 3.02 -21.44 -17.47
N ALA A 10 4.02 -21.56 -16.60
CA ALA A 10 4.78 -22.78 -16.35
C ALA A 10 4.14 -23.67 -15.27
N THR A 11 3.15 -23.14 -14.56
CA THR A 11 2.45 -23.83 -13.48
C THR A 11 1.81 -25.11 -14.00
N VAL A 12 2.10 -26.25 -13.36
CA VAL A 12 1.60 -27.57 -13.77
C VAL A 12 0.06 -27.53 -13.80
N GLY A 13 -0.52 -27.87 -14.96
CA GLY A 13 -1.96 -27.82 -15.19
C GLY A 13 -2.49 -26.51 -15.82
N PHE A 14 -1.68 -25.44 -15.92
CA PHE A 14 -2.09 -24.19 -16.59
C PHE A 14 -2.41 -24.43 -18.07
N SER A 15 -1.50 -25.04 -18.82
CA SER A 15 -1.69 -25.33 -20.25
C SER A 15 -2.89 -26.24 -20.49
N SER A 16 -3.09 -27.24 -19.62
CA SER A 16 -4.26 -28.13 -19.67
C SER A 16 -5.56 -27.39 -19.36
N ALA A 17 -5.58 -26.51 -18.36
CA ALA A 17 -6.74 -25.69 -18.02
C ALA A 17 -7.09 -24.70 -19.14
N VAL A 18 -6.09 -24.06 -19.76
CA VAL A 18 -6.26 -23.16 -20.91
C VAL A 18 -6.81 -23.92 -22.12
N GLN A 19 -6.27 -25.10 -22.42
CA GLN A 19 -6.81 -25.96 -23.49
C GLN A 19 -8.25 -26.39 -23.20
N HIS A 20 -8.57 -26.75 -21.96
CA HIS A 20 -9.92 -27.14 -21.57
C HIS A 20 -10.91 -25.98 -21.68
N ILE A 21 -10.52 -24.78 -21.23
CA ILE A 21 -11.30 -23.55 -21.42
C ILE A 21 -11.47 -23.27 -22.92
N ALA A 22 -10.40 -23.34 -23.73
CA ALA A 22 -10.46 -23.12 -25.16
C ALA A 22 -11.38 -24.12 -25.86
N GLU A 23 -11.42 -25.37 -25.40
CA GLU A 23 -12.31 -26.39 -25.95
C GLU A 23 -13.77 -26.20 -25.53
N ILE A 24 -14.02 -25.77 -24.28
CA ILE A 24 -15.36 -25.34 -23.83
C ILE A 24 -15.83 -24.14 -24.68
N VAL A 25 -14.97 -23.14 -24.89
CA VAL A 25 -15.26 -21.99 -25.76
C VAL A 25 -15.61 -22.48 -27.16
N LYS A 26 -14.80 -23.36 -27.75
CA LYS A 26 -15.00 -23.89 -29.10
C LYS A 26 -16.33 -24.63 -29.23
N ARG A 27 -16.65 -25.52 -28.29
CA ARG A 27 -17.93 -26.27 -28.26
C ARG A 27 -19.12 -25.32 -28.09
N ALA A 28 -18.97 -24.27 -27.28
CA ALA A 28 -19.99 -23.26 -27.07
C ALA A 28 -20.23 -22.40 -28.33
N VAL A 29 -19.16 -22.04 -29.07
CA VAL A 29 -19.25 -21.36 -30.38
C VAL A 29 -19.99 -22.24 -31.41
N GLU A 30 -19.66 -23.53 -31.47
CA GLU A 30 -20.27 -24.49 -32.40
C GLU A 30 -21.74 -24.77 -32.08
N ALA A 31 -22.11 -24.79 -30.80
CA ALA A 31 -23.50 -24.98 -30.37
C ALA A 31 -24.37 -23.73 -30.57
N LYS A 32 -23.80 -22.52 -30.46
CA LYS A 32 -24.47 -21.27 -30.87
C LYS A 32 -24.88 -21.30 -32.34
N LYS A 33 -24.07 -21.91 -33.22
CA LYS A 33 -24.45 -22.14 -34.64
C LYS A 33 -25.63 -23.10 -34.79
N LYS A 34 -25.89 -23.98 -33.80
CA LYS A 34 -26.95 -25.01 -33.83
C LYS A 34 -28.23 -24.62 -33.08
N LYS A 35 -28.36 -23.38 -32.57
CA LYS A 35 -29.56 -22.87 -31.85
C LYS A 35 -30.05 -23.77 -30.70
N GLN A 36 -29.14 -24.29 -29.87
CA GLN A 36 -29.52 -24.97 -28.61
C GLN A 36 -29.47 -23.97 -27.44
N ASP A 37 -30.63 -23.69 -26.85
CA ASP A 37 -30.81 -22.61 -25.86
C ASP A 37 -29.96 -22.78 -24.59
N GLY A 38 -29.69 -24.02 -24.15
CA GLY A 38 -28.87 -24.30 -22.96
C GLY A 38 -27.38 -23.97 -23.12
N LEU A 39 -26.80 -24.14 -24.32
CA LEU A 39 -25.37 -23.83 -24.57
C LEU A 39 -25.13 -22.34 -24.87
N PHE A 40 -26.18 -21.59 -25.22
CA PHE A 40 -26.08 -20.15 -25.48
C PHE A 40 -25.72 -19.36 -24.23
N HIS A 41 -26.32 -19.72 -23.07
CA HIS A 41 -26.00 -19.07 -21.80
C HIS A 41 -24.56 -19.33 -21.35
N ALA A 42 -24.10 -20.59 -21.47
CA ALA A 42 -22.72 -20.96 -21.17
C ALA A 42 -21.72 -20.23 -22.09
N TYR A 43 -22.03 -20.11 -23.38
CA TYR A 43 -21.23 -19.34 -24.32
C TYR A 43 -21.08 -17.87 -23.90
N ASN A 44 -22.19 -17.20 -23.56
CA ASN A 44 -22.15 -15.78 -23.19
C ASN A 44 -21.37 -15.57 -21.89
N LEU A 45 -21.54 -16.43 -20.89
CA LEU A 45 -20.80 -16.36 -19.63
C LEU A 45 -19.28 -16.48 -19.85
N VAL A 46 -18.87 -17.44 -20.68
CA VAL A 46 -17.46 -17.64 -21.03
C VAL A 46 -16.92 -16.44 -21.81
N SER A 47 -17.69 -15.92 -22.78
CA SER A 47 -17.30 -14.74 -23.56
C SER A 47 -17.12 -13.51 -22.67
N HIS A 48 -18.06 -13.22 -21.76
CA HIS A 48 -17.95 -12.10 -20.82
C HIS A 48 -16.73 -12.25 -19.90
N THR A 49 -16.49 -13.47 -19.41
CA THR A 49 -15.32 -13.76 -18.56
C THR A 49 -14.01 -13.51 -19.30
N LEU A 50 -13.91 -13.92 -20.56
CA LEU A 50 -12.74 -13.63 -21.40
C LEU A 50 -12.57 -12.13 -21.62
N THR A 51 -13.64 -11.39 -21.89
CA THR A 51 -13.59 -9.93 -22.05
C THR A 51 -13.07 -9.25 -20.77
N HIS A 52 -13.57 -9.65 -19.59
CA HIS A 52 -13.05 -9.15 -18.32
C HIS A 52 -11.54 -9.40 -18.19
N LEU A 53 -11.09 -10.64 -18.45
CA LEU A 53 -9.68 -11.01 -18.33
C LEU A 53 -8.78 -10.24 -19.30
N VAL A 54 -9.21 -10.03 -20.54
CA VAL A 54 -8.45 -9.26 -21.54
C VAL A 54 -8.23 -7.82 -21.07
N ILE A 55 -9.29 -7.15 -20.61
CA ILE A 55 -9.20 -5.77 -20.12
C ILE A 55 -8.33 -5.70 -18.87
N LEU A 56 -8.57 -6.56 -17.87
CA LEU A 56 -7.78 -6.59 -16.64
C LEU A 56 -6.30 -6.84 -16.94
N ASN A 57 -5.98 -7.82 -17.79
CA ASN A 57 -4.61 -8.13 -18.16
C ASN A 57 -3.94 -6.97 -18.90
N SER A 58 -4.68 -6.22 -19.73
CA SER A 58 -4.14 -5.05 -20.42
C SER A 58 -3.86 -3.86 -19.49
N LEU A 59 -4.50 -3.78 -18.32
CA LEU A 59 -4.24 -2.77 -17.30
C LEU A 59 -2.99 -3.08 -16.47
N ARG A 60 -2.60 -4.36 -16.35
CA ARG A 60 -1.43 -4.78 -15.58
C ARG A 60 -0.19 -4.00 -16.00
N VAL A 61 0.53 -3.49 -15.02
CA VAL A 61 1.81 -2.81 -15.21
C VAL A 61 2.89 -3.80 -14.78
N PRO A 62 3.91 -4.06 -15.60
CA PRO A 62 5.04 -4.89 -15.21
C PRO A 62 5.70 -4.39 -13.91
N ASP A 63 6.20 -5.32 -13.09
CA ASP A 63 7.05 -5.05 -11.92
C ASP A 63 6.41 -4.27 -10.76
N ILE A 64 5.08 -4.21 -10.66
CA ILE A 64 4.41 -3.69 -9.45
C ILE A 64 4.51 -4.67 -8.28
N GLU A 65 4.41 -5.98 -8.55
CA GLU A 65 4.37 -7.03 -7.53
C GLU A 65 5.67 -7.11 -6.70
N THR A 66 6.82 -6.86 -7.33
CA THR A 66 8.15 -6.82 -6.69
C THR A 66 8.29 -5.71 -5.63
N CYS A 67 7.40 -4.71 -5.60
CA CYS A 67 7.43 -3.62 -4.64
C CYS A 67 6.90 -4.01 -3.25
N HIS A 68 5.97 -4.96 -3.17
CA HIS A 68 5.44 -5.37 -1.87
C HIS A 68 6.50 -6.10 -1.04
N GLU A 69 7.43 -6.78 -1.70
CA GLU A 69 8.41 -7.67 -1.09
C GLU A 69 9.66 -6.96 -0.55
N THR A 70 10.04 -5.80 -1.11
CA THR A 70 11.36 -5.19 -0.84
C THR A 70 11.50 -4.48 0.51
N PHE A 71 10.40 -4.16 1.20
CA PHE A 71 10.48 -3.43 2.48
C PHE A 71 10.23 -4.34 3.68
N GLN A 72 11.08 -4.17 4.69
CA GLN A 72 11.12 -4.93 5.93
C GLN A 72 9.75 -4.98 6.62
N ARG A 73 9.42 -6.14 7.18
CA ARG A 73 8.27 -6.32 8.06
C ARG A 73 8.39 -5.35 9.24
N ASN A 74 7.26 -4.85 9.72
CA ASN A 74 7.21 -4.09 10.96
C ASN A 74 7.79 -4.94 12.11
N HIS A 75 8.39 -4.27 13.10
CA HIS A 75 8.81 -4.94 14.32
C HIS A 75 7.59 -5.48 15.05
N LYS A 76 7.75 -6.61 15.75
CA LYS A 76 6.61 -7.28 16.40
C LYS A 76 5.92 -6.33 17.40
N ASP A 77 4.59 -6.31 17.37
CA ASP A 77 3.72 -5.50 18.23
C ASP A 77 3.96 -3.97 18.19
N THR A 78 4.44 -3.42 17.06
CA THR A 78 4.45 -1.95 16.82
C THR A 78 3.23 -1.50 16.01
N PHE A 79 2.95 -0.19 16.00
CA PHE A 79 1.87 0.47 15.24
C PHE A 79 0.42 0.14 15.64
N SER A 80 0.17 -0.83 16.52
CA SER A 80 -1.19 -1.21 16.96
C SER A 80 -2.01 -0.05 17.55
N TRP A 81 -1.31 0.96 18.08
CA TRP A 81 -1.91 2.18 18.61
C TRP A 81 -2.73 2.95 17.56
N ILE A 82 -2.46 2.81 16.26
CA ILE A 82 -3.18 3.55 15.21
C ILE A 82 -4.67 3.24 15.19
N PHE A 83 -5.05 2.00 15.53
CA PHE A 83 -6.43 1.55 15.62
C PHE A 83 -7.04 1.72 17.02
N GLN A 84 -6.19 1.79 18.05
CA GLN A 84 -6.60 1.77 19.46
C GLN A 84 -6.79 3.17 20.04
N ASP A 85 -6.01 4.16 19.61
CA ASP A 85 -6.08 5.51 20.15
C ASP A 85 -7.17 6.33 19.42
N PRO A 86 -8.31 6.63 20.09
CA PRO A 86 -9.38 7.39 19.47
C PRO A 86 -8.99 8.83 19.16
N ASN A 87 -7.96 9.39 19.82
CA ASN A 87 -7.53 10.77 19.65
C ASN A 87 -6.85 11.01 18.29
N LEU A 88 -6.34 9.95 17.66
CA LEU A 88 -5.73 10.04 16.33
C LEU A 88 -6.75 10.18 15.20
N GLY A 89 -8.03 9.95 15.49
CA GLY A 89 -9.11 10.05 14.51
C GLY A 89 -9.10 8.99 13.41
N PHE A 90 -8.09 8.13 13.33
CA PHE A 90 -7.98 7.12 12.27
C PHE A 90 -9.13 6.13 12.28
N SER A 91 -9.43 5.55 13.45
CA SER A 91 -10.57 4.64 13.63
C SER A 91 -11.92 5.32 13.37
N ASN A 92 -12.03 6.63 13.63
CA ASN A 92 -13.23 7.40 13.30
C ASN A 92 -13.37 7.59 11.79
N TRP A 93 -12.28 7.96 11.11
CA TRP A 93 -12.23 8.07 9.65
C TRP A 93 -12.55 6.73 8.97
N LEU A 94 -12.04 5.60 9.48
CA LEU A 94 -12.33 4.27 8.92
C LEU A 94 -13.82 3.93 8.95
N ARG A 95 -14.55 4.39 9.97
CA ARG A 95 -16.00 4.17 10.13
C ARG A 95 -16.86 5.09 9.25
N GLN A 96 -16.30 6.18 8.73
CA GLN A 96 -17.00 7.06 7.81
C GLN A 96 -17.09 6.41 6.42
N ASP A 97 -18.16 6.72 5.69
CA ASP A 97 -18.34 6.26 4.31
C ASP A 97 -17.33 6.92 3.36
N SER A 98 -17.05 8.20 3.59
CA SER A 98 -16.15 9.00 2.77
C SER A 98 -15.29 9.91 3.62
N GLY A 99 -14.03 10.09 3.25
CA GLY A 99 -13.16 11.07 3.89
C GLY A 99 -11.71 10.91 3.46
N ILE A 100 -10.91 11.92 3.77
CA ILE A 100 -9.46 11.90 3.58
C ILE A 100 -8.79 11.73 4.94
N PHE A 101 -7.74 10.92 4.99
CA PHE A 101 -6.82 10.81 6.12
C PHE A 101 -5.38 10.97 5.66
N TRP A 102 -4.62 11.80 6.36
CA TRP A 102 -3.23 12.07 6.00
C TRP A 102 -2.25 11.56 7.06
N ILE A 103 -1.36 10.66 6.65
CA ILE A 103 -0.22 10.22 7.45
C ILE A 103 1.00 11.05 7.06
N SER A 104 1.24 12.11 7.82
CA SER A 104 2.40 12.99 7.66
C SER A 104 3.59 12.50 8.47
N GLY A 105 4.81 12.71 7.99
CA GLY A 105 6.00 12.40 8.77
C GLY A 105 7.31 12.66 8.05
N ILE A 106 8.36 12.89 8.83
CA ILE A 106 9.73 13.08 8.32
C ILE A 106 10.28 11.82 7.63
N ALA A 107 11.36 11.97 6.87
CA ALA A 107 12.07 10.85 6.26
C ALA A 107 12.52 9.85 7.34
N GLY A 108 12.45 8.54 7.05
CA GLY A 108 12.85 7.51 8.00
C GLY A 108 11.97 7.32 9.25
N SER A 109 10.84 8.03 9.38
CA SER A 109 9.91 7.89 10.52
C SER A 109 9.09 6.60 10.53
N GLY A 110 9.07 5.86 9.43
CA GLY A 110 8.34 4.58 9.31
C GLY A 110 6.99 4.65 8.58
N LYS A 111 6.68 5.73 7.85
CA LYS A 111 5.39 5.90 7.12
C LYS A 111 5.01 4.71 6.25
N THR A 112 5.92 4.26 5.39
CA THR A 112 5.71 3.10 4.52
C THR A 112 5.45 1.82 5.30
N VAL A 113 6.12 1.64 6.44
CA VAL A 113 5.94 0.47 7.31
C VAL A 113 4.56 0.53 7.99
N LEU A 114 4.14 1.71 8.44
CA LEU A 114 2.79 1.93 8.97
C LEU A 114 1.70 1.71 7.91
N MET A 115 1.89 2.22 6.68
CA MET A 115 0.96 1.99 5.57
C MET A 115 0.79 0.50 5.27
N LYS A 116 1.88 -0.27 5.23
CA LYS A 116 1.82 -1.73 5.08
C LYS A 116 1.09 -2.40 6.24
N TYR A 117 1.34 -1.96 7.48
CA TYR A 117 0.63 -2.48 8.65
C TYR A 117 -0.88 -2.26 8.53
N ILE A 118 -1.30 -1.04 8.16
CA ILE A 118 -2.71 -0.70 7.92
C ILE A 118 -3.32 -1.58 6.81
N ILE A 119 -2.66 -1.70 5.66
CA ILE A 119 -3.16 -2.49 4.52
C ILE A 119 -3.35 -3.96 4.92
N ASN A 120 -2.37 -4.54 5.62
CA ASN A 120 -2.43 -5.94 6.06
C ASN A 120 -3.55 -6.17 7.06
N ASP A 121 -3.72 -5.26 8.02
CA ASP A 121 -4.80 -5.34 9.00
C ASP A 121 -6.17 -5.23 8.31
N LEU A 122 -6.34 -4.22 7.44
CA LEU A 122 -7.60 -4.03 6.72
C LEU A 122 -7.96 -5.22 5.82
N ARG A 123 -6.98 -5.82 5.12
CA ARG A 123 -7.20 -7.03 4.29
C ARG A 123 -7.49 -8.27 5.11
N GLY A 124 -6.91 -8.39 6.30
CA GLY A 124 -7.17 -9.49 7.24
C GLY A 124 -8.50 -9.34 7.98
N SER A 125 -8.97 -8.10 8.13
CA SER A 125 -10.20 -7.77 8.84
C SER A 125 -11.42 -7.83 7.93
N ARG A 126 -12.58 -8.22 8.47
CA ARG A 126 -13.88 -8.06 7.79
C ARG A 126 -14.52 -6.69 8.04
N MET A 127 -13.75 -5.71 8.54
CA MET A 127 -14.32 -4.46 9.07
C MET A 127 -14.95 -3.56 8.00
N LEU A 128 -14.56 -3.72 6.74
CA LEU A 128 -14.99 -2.84 5.64
C LEU A 128 -16.12 -3.43 4.78
N GLY A 129 -16.65 -4.62 5.08
CA GLY A 129 -17.77 -5.20 4.33
C GLY A 129 -17.46 -5.37 2.83
N ASN A 130 -18.35 -4.90 1.96
CA ASN A 130 -18.18 -4.91 0.49
C ASN A 130 -17.29 -3.74 0.02
N CYS A 131 -16.02 -3.76 0.44
CA CYS A 131 -15.05 -2.72 0.14
C CYS A 131 -13.88 -3.27 -0.68
N SER A 132 -13.55 -2.59 -1.78
CA SER A 132 -12.27 -2.80 -2.46
C SER A 132 -11.17 -2.04 -1.72
N ILE A 133 -10.12 -2.74 -1.32
CA ILE A 133 -8.92 -2.16 -0.69
C ILE A 133 -7.87 -2.02 -1.79
N VAL A 134 -7.64 -0.78 -2.18
CA VAL A 134 -6.76 -0.42 -3.29
C VAL A 134 -5.51 0.23 -2.71
N ASP A 135 -4.36 -0.37 -2.94
CA ASP A 135 -3.10 0.19 -2.45
C ASP A 135 -2.13 0.56 -3.58
N PHE A 136 -1.30 1.56 -3.32
CA PHE A 136 -0.22 1.96 -4.22
C PHE A 136 0.95 2.57 -3.45
N PHE A 137 2.17 2.28 -3.90
CA PHE A 137 3.40 2.79 -3.30
C PHE A 137 4.22 3.56 -4.33
N PHE A 138 4.32 4.87 -4.16
CA PHE A 138 5.38 5.64 -4.79
C PHE A 138 6.70 5.32 -4.07
N CYS A 139 7.74 5.04 -4.84
CA CYS A 139 9.07 4.74 -4.30
C CYS A 139 10.12 5.33 -5.23
N ARG A 140 11.00 6.19 -4.71
CA ARG A 140 12.06 6.88 -5.48
C ARG A 140 13.05 5.93 -6.15
N LEU A 141 13.26 4.75 -5.57
CA LEU A 141 14.14 3.71 -6.12
C LEU A 141 13.54 3.04 -7.36
N LYS A 142 12.27 3.28 -7.66
CA LYS A 142 11.59 2.77 -8.85
C LYS A 142 11.86 3.63 -10.08
N SER A 143 11.59 3.06 -11.26
CA SER A 143 11.64 3.79 -12.52
C SER A 143 10.63 4.96 -12.54
N THR A 144 10.91 5.98 -13.35
CA THR A 144 9.99 7.12 -13.56
C THR A 144 8.63 6.66 -14.07
N ALA A 145 8.58 5.60 -14.88
CA ALA A 145 7.34 4.99 -15.34
C ALA A 145 6.48 4.46 -14.18
N GLN A 146 7.09 3.82 -13.18
CA GLN A 146 6.39 3.33 -11.99
C GLN A 146 5.99 4.43 -11.01
N ARG A 147 6.60 5.62 -11.12
CA ARG A 147 6.28 6.83 -10.35
C ARG A 147 5.39 7.81 -11.15
N SER A 148 4.73 7.33 -12.20
CA SER A 148 3.85 8.13 -13.06
C SER A 148 2.38 8.07 -12.64
N MET A 149 1.59 9.06 -13.06
CA MET A 149 0.14 9.09 -12.81
C MET A 149 -0.57 7.95 -13.55
N VAL A 150 -0.11 7.63 -14.76
CA VAL A 150 -0.61 6.48 -15.54
C VAL A 150 -0.47 5.18 -14.77
N CYS A 151 0.68 4.96 -14.10
CA CYS A 151 0.90 3.77 -13.28
C CYS A 151 -0.06 3.72 -12.09
N LEU A 152 -0.21 4.82 -11.35
CA LEU A 152 -1.16 4.95 -10.25
C LEU A 152 -2.59 4.59 -10.70
N LEU A 153 -3.07 5.25 -11.75
CA LEU A 153 -4.44 5.07 -12.25
C LEU A 153 -4.69 3.66 -12.77
N ARG A 154 -3.76 3.07 -13.53
CA ARG A 154 -3.87 1.68 -13.99
C ARG A 154 -3.97 0.71 -12.83
N THR A 155 -3.14 0.90 -11.81
CA THR A 155 -3.10 0.03 -10.62
C THR A 155 -4.37 0.15 -9.79
N MET A 156 -4.88 1.37 -9.63
CA MET A 156 -6.16 1.62 -8.97
C MET A 156 -7.31 0.93 -9.71
N LEU A 157 -7.42 1.19 -11.02
CA LEU A 157 -8.47 0.59 -11.85
C LEU A 157 -8.37 -0.93 -11.85
N LEU A 158 -7.17 -1.51 -11.96
CA LEU A 158 -6.98 -2.95 -11.91
C LEU A 158 -7.55 -3.54 -10.62
N GLN A 159 -7.14 -3.03 -9.45
CA GLN A 159 -7.60 -3.55 -8.15
C GLN A 159 -9.12 -3.38 -7.96
N ILE A 160 -9.66 -2.20 -8.30
CA ILE A 160 -11.10 -1.94 -8.17
C ILE A 160 -11.91 -2.89 -9.07
N LEU A 161 -11.46 -3.11 -10.31
CA LEU A 161 -12.18 -3.92 -11.29
C LEU A 161 -11.97 -5.43 -11.08
N GLU A 162 -10.92 -5.85 -10.36
CA GLU A 162 -10.77 -7.23 -9.91
C GLU A 162 -11.81 -7.60 -8.85
N ASP A 163 -12.08 -6.68 -7.92
CA ASP A 163 -13.10 -6.83 -6.87
C ASP A 163 -14.52 -6.61 -7.41
N PHE A 164 -14.70 -5.63 -8.29
CA PHE A 164 -15.99 -5.24 -8.88
C PHE A 164 -15.99 -5.36 -10.40
N ARG A 165 -15.99 -6.60 -10.91
CA ARG A 165 -15.90 -6.86 -12.37
C ARG A 165 -17.02 -6.24 -13.19
N ASP A 166 -18.21 -6.10 -12.62
CA ASP A 166 -19.36 -5.49 -13.29
C ASP A 166 -19.17 -3.98 -13.54
N LEU A 167 -18.13 -3.35 -12.98
CA LEU A 167 -17.73 -1.98 -13.29
C LEU A 167 -16.90 -1.88 -14.59
N ILE A 168 -16.39 -2.98 -15.16
CA ILE A 168 -15.56 -2.96 -16.37
C ILE A 168 -16.31 -2.33 -17.57
N PRO A 169 -17.58 -2.65 -17.85
CA PRO A 169 -18.35 -2.00 -18.93
C PRO A 169 -18.59 -0.50 -18.68
N ILE A 170 -18.62 -0.07 -17.42
CA ILE A 170 -18.78 1.34 -17.03
C ILE A 170 -17.46 2.10 -17.21
N ALA A 171 -16.35 1.50 -16.79
CA ALA A 171 -15.00 2.07 -16.91
C ALA A 171 -14.58 2.19 -18.38
N PHE A 172 -14.86 1.17 -19.19
CA PHE A 172 -14.33 1.02 -20.55
C PHE A 172 -15.39 0.58 -21.57
N PRO A 173 -16.46 1.36 -21.77
CA PRO A 173 -17.59 0.96 -22.63
C PRO A 173 -17.18 0.70 -24.08
N LYS A 174 -16.18 1.45 -24.60
CA LYS A 174 -15.67 1.28 -25.96
C LYS A 174 -14.91 -0.03 -26.12
N GLN A 175 -13.98 -0.31 -25.21
CA GLN A 175 -13.17 -1.53 -25.20
C GLN A 175 -14.05 -2.76 -24.96
N TRP A 176 -14.98 -2.66 -24.01
CA TRP A 176 -15.99 -3.69 -23.75
C TRP A 176 -16.79 -4.04 -25.00
N GLY A 177 -17.41 -3.04 -25.63
CA GLY A 177 -18.21 -3.25 -26.84
C GLY A 177 -17.41 -3.73 -28.05
N SER A 178 -16.14 -3.32 -28.20
CA SER A 178 -15.24 -3.82 -29.26
C SER A 178 -14.98 -5.33 -29.10
N LEU A 179 -14.67 -5.76 -27.88
CA LEU A 179 -14.40 -7.16 -27.57
C LEU A 179 -15.66 -8.03 -27.70
N GLU A 180 -16.82 -7.54 -27.28
CA GLU A 180 -18.10 -8.23 -27.49
C GLU A 180 -18.43 -8.43 -28.98
N ARG A 181 -18.07 -7.46 -29.83
CA ARG A 181 -18.24 -7.53 -31.28
C ARG A 181 -17.12 -8.28 -32.01
N LYS A 182 -16.10 -8.77 -31.29
CA LYS A 182 -14.92 -9.48 -31.84
C LYS A 182 -14.16 -8.66 -32.89
N THR A 183 -14.10 -7.35 -32.73
CA THR A 183 -13.31 -6.48 -33.61
C THR A 183 -11.81 -6.55 -33.24
N PRO A 184 -10.88 -6.57 -34.21
CA PRO A 184 -9.51 -7.07 -33.98
C PRO A 184 -8.57 -6.14 -33.21
N SER A 185 -9.01 -5.01 -32.68
CA SER A 185 -8.12 -4.06 -32.03
C SER A 185 -8.61 -3.69 -30.64
N LEU A 186 -7.89 -4.18 -29.63
CA LEU A 186 -7.74 -3.44 -28.39
C LEU A 186 -6.74 -2.32 -28.70
N GLU A 187 -7.20 -1.22 -29.31
CA GLU A 187 -6.41 0.01 -29.37
C GLU A 187 -6.34 0.57 -27.94
N SER A 188 -5.53 -0.04 -27.08
CA SER A 188 -5.39 0.38 -25.70
C SER A 188 -4.25 1.38 -25.56
N ASP A 189 -4.49 2.61 -26.01
CA ASP A 189 -3.73 3.75 -25.54
C ASP A 189 -4.24 4.11 -24.15
N TRP A 190 -3.66 3.47 -23.12
CA TRP A 190 -3.89 3.78 -21.70
C TRP A 190 -3.31 5.14 -21.33
N THR A 191 -3.80 6.19 -21.98
CA THR A 191 -3.46 7.58 -21.70
C THR A 191 -3.98 7.98 -20.32
N GLU A 192 -3.28 8.90 -19.68
CA GLU A 192 -3.69 9.46 -18.38
C GLU A 192 -5.14 9.96 -18.42
N THR A 193 -5.51 10.69 -19.46
CA THR A 193 -6.88 11.21 -19.66
C THR A 193 -7.93 10.09 -19.75
N ALA A 194 -7.64 9.00 -20.46
CA ALA A 194 -8.59 7.89 -20.59
C ALA A 194 -8.77 7.15 -19.26
N LEU A 195 -7.67 6.89 -18.56
CA LEU A 195 -7.70 6.23 -17.25
C LEU A 195 -8.39 7.09 -16.19
N TRP A 196 -8.13 8.40 -16.21
CA TRP A 196 -8.78 9.34 -15.29
C TRP A 196 -10.30 9.36 -15.50
N LYS A 197 -10.76 9.44 -16.75
CA LYS A 197 -12.19 9.35 -17.09
C LYS A 197 -12.80 8.02 -16.63
N ALA A 198 -12.09 6.91 -16.81
CA ALA A 198 -12.54 5.60 -16.36
C ALA A 198 -12.67 5.54 -14.83
N LEU A 199 -11.70 6.07 -14.09
CA LEU A 199 -11.74 6.10 -12.63
C LEU A 199 -12.93 6.93 -12.14
N LEU A 200 -13.16 8.11 -12.72
CA LEU A 200 -14.32 8.94 -12.38
C LEU A 200 -15.65 8.26 -12.71
N ALA A 201 -15.73 7.53 -13.84
CA ALA A 201 -16.93 6.76 -14.17
C ALA A 201 -17.21 5.68 -13.12
N VAL A 202 -16.16 5.01 -12.64
CA VAL A 202 -16.22 3.96 -11.62
C VAL A 202 -16.59 4.50 -10.24
N THR A 203 -16.06 5.66 -9.84
CA THR A 203 -16.38 6.25 -8.53
C THR A 203 -17.72 6.97 -8.52
N ASN A 204 -18.19 7.49 -9.66
CA ASN A 204 -19.40 8.32 -9.73
C ASN A 204 -20.66 7.54 -10.16
N GLN A 205 -20.54 6.27 -10.53
CA GLN A 205 -21.68 5.43 -10.90
C GLN A 205 -22.59 5.11 -9.71
N ASN A 206 -23.88 4.85 -9.97
CA ASN A 206 -24.91 4.54 -8.97
C ASN A 206 -25.56 3.15 -9.17
N VAL A 207 -25.00 2.31 -10.04
CA VAL A 207 -25.56 1.01 -10.43
C VAL A 207 -25.12 -0.09 -9.45
N ILE A 208 -23.86 -0.06 -9.03
CA ILE A 208 -23.22 -1.06 -8.18
C ILE A 208 -22.94 -0.42 -6.82
N THR A 209 -23.42 -1.06 -5.77
CA THR A 209 -23.24 -0.61 -4.39
C THR A 209 -21.95 -1.16 -3.80
N GLY A 210 -21.11 -0.30 -3.25
CA GLY A 210 -19.88 -0.70 -2.57
C GLY A 210 -19.09 0.46 -1.99
N SER A 211 -17.88 0.16 -1.54
CA SER A 211 -16.94 1.18 -1.11
C SER A 211 -15.54 0.93 -1.67
N ILE A 212 -14.78 2.00 -1.83
CA ILE A 212 -13.38 1.98 -2.25
C ILE A 212 -12.55 2.64 -1.14
N CYS A 213 -11.55 1.92 -0.65
CA CYS A 213 -10.56 2.43 0.29
C CYS A 213 -9.21 2.54 -0.43
N LEU A 214 -8.82 3.76 -0.78
CA LEU A 214 -7.55 4.07 -1.44
C LEU A 214 -6.45 4.30 -0.39
N LEU A 215 -5.36 3.53 -0.45
CA LEU A 215 -4.22 3.58 0.46
C LEU A 215 -2.94 3.89 -0.34
N ILE A 216 -2.51 5.15 -0.35
CA ILE A 216 -1.42 5.63 -1.21
C ILE A 216 -0.21 6.05 -0.39
N ASP A 217 0.89 5.30 -0.46
CA ASP A 217 2.13 5.63 0.23
C ASP A 217 3.04 6.53 -0.61
N GLY A 218 3.62 7.55 0.04
CA GLY A 218 4.72 8.33 -0.51
C GLY A 218 4.31 9.31 -1.61
N ILE A 219 3.18 10.02 -1.50
CA ILE A 219 2.76 10.93 -2.60
C ILE A 219 3.77 12.06 -2.89
N ASP A 220 4.68 12.38 -1.96
CA ASP A 220 5.83 13.28 -2.18
C ASP A 220 6.93 12.69 -3.07
N GLU A 221 6.87 11.39 -3.35
CA GLU A 221 7.79 10.67 -4.23
C GLU A 221 7.27 10.55 -5.68
N TYR A 222 6.09 11.10 -5.96
CA TYR A 222 5.58 11.24 -7.31
C TYR A 222 6.57 12.02 -8.19
N TYR A 223 6.80 11.56 -9.43
CA TYR A 223 7.76 12.20 -10.32
C TYR A 223 7.26 13.53 -10.92
N GLY A 224 5.93 13.69 -11.03
CA GLY A 224 5.32 14.90 -11.59
C GLY A 224 5.04 15.99 -10.53
N SER A 225 4.10 16.87 -10.84
CA SER A 225 3.69 17.93 -9.92
C SER A 225 2.95 17.37 -8.70
N CYS A 226 3.41 17.70 -7.50
CA CYS A 226 2.68 17.40 -6.26
C CYS A 226 1.27 17.99 -6.27
N GLN A 227 1.06 19.14 -6.93
CA GLN A 227 -0.27 19.75 -7.08
C GLN A 227 -1.23 18.84 -7.87
N ALA A 228 -0.73 18.12 -8.88
CA ALA A 228 -1.58 17.20 -9.65
C ALA A 228 -2.14 16.07 -8.78
N VAL A 229 -1.38 15.60 -7.78
CA VAL A 229 -1.86 14.58 -6.82
C VAL A 229 -2.88 15.18 -5.83
N VAL A 230 -2.69 16.42 -5.42
CA VAL A 230 -3.66 17.15 -4.59
C VAL A 230 -4.99 17.29 -5.35
N ASP A 231 -4.93 17.74 -6.60
CA ASP A 231 -6.10 17.93 -7.46
C ASP A 231 -6.83 16.60 -7.73
N LEU A 232 -6.08 15.52 -7.94
CA LEU A 232 -6.58 14.16 -8.07
C LEU A 232 -7.42 13.76 -6.85
N ILE A 233 -6.83 13.86 -5.65
CA ILE A 233 -7.46 13.45 -4.39
C ILE A 233 -8.71 14.29 -4.13
N HIS A 234 -8.64 15.62 -4.31
CA HIS A 234 -9.81 16.48 -4.14
C HIS A 234 -10.93 16.13 -5.12
N THR A 235 -10.61 15.92 -6.40
CA THR A 235 -11.62 15.58 -7.42
C THR A 235 -12.35 14.28 -7.09
N LEU A 236 -11.64 13.26 -6.59
CA LEU A 236 -12.25 12.00 -6.14
C LEU A 236 -13.19 12.19 -4.94
N MET A 237 -12.95 13.22 -4.11
CA MET A 237 -13.76 13.49 -2.93
C MET A 237 -14.92 14.47 -3.18
N THR A 238 -14.86 15.26 -4.25
CA THR A 238 -15.92 16.22 -4.61
C THR A 238 -17.23 15.51 -4.98
N HIS A 239 -17.14 14.33 -5.60
CA HIS A 239 -18.30 13.60 -6.08
C HIS A 239 -18.74 12.55 -5.07
N LYS A 240 -19.87 12.80 -4.40
CA LYS A 240 -20.52 11.82 -3.54
C LYS A 240 -21.52 11.01 -4.36
N SER A 241 -21.11 9.82 -4.79
CA SER A 241 -22.03 8.85 -5.36
C SER A 241 -22.85 8.16 -4.26
N SER A 242 -24.10 7.85 -4.57
CA SER A 242 -24.95 7.02 -3.69
C SER A 242 -24.65 5.52 -3.81
N GLY A 243 -24.04 5.10 -4.93
CA GLY A 243 -23.66 3.71 -5.16
C GLY A 243 -22.27 3.37 -4.65
N MET A 244 -21.28 4.22 -4.89
CA MET A 244 -19.87 3.93 -4.56
C MET A 244 -19.28 4.98 -3.63
N SER A 245 -19.07 4.61 -2.38
CA SER A 245 -18.40 5.49 -1.41
C SER A 245 -16.89 5.39 -1.55
N THR A 246 -16.18 6.51 -1.39
CA THR A 246 -14.71 6.56 -1.52
C THR A 246 -14.08 7.15 -0.27
N LYS A 247 -13.12 6.44 0.31
CA LYS A 247 -12.25 6.93 1.37
C LYS A 247 -10.79 6.84 0.94
N ILE A 248 -9.99 7.83 1.32
CA ILE A 248 -8.59 7.94 0.90
C ILE A 248 -7.73 8.14 2.12
N CYS A 249 -6.73 7.29 2.30
CA CYS A 249 -5.63 7.51 3.23
C CYS A 249 -4.32 7.53 2.44
N PHE A 250 -3.52 8.56 2.65
CA PHE A 250 -2.23 8.68 1.99
C PHE A 250 -1.13 9.09 2.96
N SER A 251 0.12 8.79 2.59
CA SER A 251 1.30 9.18 3.35
C SER A 251 2.17 10.16 2.57
N SER A 252 2.79 11.11 3.27
CA SER A 252 3.82 11.97 2.68
C SER A 252 4.71 12.66 3.72
N ARG A 253 5.78 13.31 3.23
CA ARG A 253 6.47 14.38 3.97
C ARG A 253 5.56 15.61 4.15
N PRO A 254 5.75 16.41 5.21
CA PRO A 254 5.01 17.66 5.43
C PRO A 254 5.50 18.78 4.48
N LEU A 255 5.32 18.59 3.17
CA LEU A 255 5.62 19.62 2.19
C LEU A 255 4.50 20.67 2.20
N SER A 256 4.86 21.94 1.99
CA SER A 256 3.92 23.07 2.02
C SER A 256 2.73 22.89 1.07
N VAL A 257 2.94 22.28 -0.11
CA VAL A 257 1.87 21.95 -1.06
C VAL A 257 0.80 21.04 -0.45
N PHE A 258 1.19 20.06 0.37
CA PHE A 258 0.26 19.13 1.03
C PHE A 258 -0.35 19.75 2.29
N GLU A 259 0.43 20.50 3.07
CA GLU A 259 -0.10 21.22 4.24
C GLU A 259 -1.18 22.24 3.84
N ASN A 260 -0.96 22.96 2.75
CA ASN A 260 -1.93 23.89 2.20
C ASN A 260 -3.11 23.16 1.53
N GLY A 261 -2.81 22.14 0.71
CA GLY A 261 -3.81 21.39 -0.04
C GLY A 261 -4.78 20.60 0.83
N PHE A 262 -4.34 20.11 1.98
CA PHE A 262 -5.14 19.26 2.89
C PHE A 262 -5.38 19.92 4.25
N LYS A 263 -5.40 21.25 4.30
CA LYS A 263 -5.72 21.99 5.51
C LYS A 263 -7.10 21.58 6.05
N GLY A 264 -7.17 21.18 7.32
CA GLY A 264 -8.40 20.75 7.98
C GLY A 264 -8.75 19.26 7.80
N VAL A 265 -7.95 18.51 7.04
CA VAL A 265 -8.08 17.04 6.94
C VAL A 265 -7.56 16.36 8.21
N SER A 266 -8.19 15.24 8.59
CA SER A 266 -7.70 14.39 9.69
C SER A 266 -6.29 13.91 9.41
N THR A 267 -5.33 14.30 10.26
CA THR A 267 -3.90 14.11 9.99
C THR A 267 -3.19 13.60 11.24
N ILE A 268 -2.26 12.66 11.05
CA ILE A 268 -1.29 12.28 12.09
C ILE A 268 0.11 12.68 11.66
N ARG A 269 0.92 13.12 12.62
CA ARG A 269 2.36 13.36 12.43
C ARG A 269 3.12 12.19 13.04
N LEU A 270 3.43 11.17 12.25
CA LEU A 270 3.94 9.87 12.73
C LEU A 270 5.14 9.98 13.69
N HIS A 271 6.06 10.89 13.40
CA HIS A 271 7.26 11.14 14.19
C HIS A 271 6.99 11.68 15.61
N GLU A 272 5.78 12.17 15.88
CA GLU A 272 5.33 12.62 17.20
C GLU A 272 4.72 11.46 18.02
N HIS A 273 4.39 10.33 17.38
CA HIS A 273 3.66 9.21 17.99
C HIS A 273 4.46 7.90 18.05
N ASN A 274 5.61 7.81 17.39
CA ASN A 274 6.38 6.56 17.28
C ASN A 274 7.43 6.34 18.39
N SER A 275 7.52 7.24 19.39
CA SER A 275 8.54 7.14 20.46
C SER A 275 8.44 5.84 21.26
N ARG A 276 7.22 5.37 21.56
CA ARG A 276 6.98 4.08 22.23
C ARG A 276 7.42 2.90 21.39
N ASP A 277 7.17 2.94 20.08
CA ASP A 277 7.59 1.88 19.16
C ASP A 277 9.11 1.85 19.00
N ILE A 278 9.77 3.02 18.95
CA ILE A 278 11.23 3.12 18.95
C ILE A 278 11.80 2.53 20.25
N ALA A 279 11.26 2.89 21.42
CA ALA A 279 11.70 2.38 22.71
C ALA A 279 11.58 0.84 22.77
N LYS A 280 10.43 0.31 22.35
CA LYS A 280 10.18 -1.13 22.28
C LYS A 280 11.17 -1.82 21.34
N TYR A 281 11.39 -1.28 20.14
CA TYR A 281 12.34 -1.82 19.17
C TYR A 281 13.76 -1.88 19.75
N VAL A 282 14.23 -0.80 20.38
CA VAL A 282 15.54 -0.73 21.01
C VAL A 282 15.66 -1.76 22.13
N ASN A 283 14.68 -1.82 23.02
CA ASN A 283 14.66 -2.78 24.13
C ASN A 283 14.68 -4.22 23.63
N ASP A 284 13.81 -4.59 22.68
CA ASP A 284 13.75 -5.94 22.13
C ASP A 284 15.06 -6.32 21.42
N ARG A 285 15.71 -5.36 20.75
CA ARG A 285 17.02 -5.58 20.10
C ARG A 285 18.12 -5.83 21.12
N ILE A 286 18.17 -5.06 22.21
CA ILE A 286 19.15 -5.28 23.30
C ILE A 286 18.91 -6.64 23.96
N MET A 287 17.65 -6.97 24.28
CA MET A 287 17.29 -8.23 24.95
C MET A 287 17.51 -9.47 24.06
N SER A 288 17.45 -9.30 22.73
CA SER A 288 17.74 -10.38 21.78
C SER A 288 19.23 -10.74 21.71
N TYR A 289 20.11 -9.90 22.27
CA TYR A 289 21.53 -10.17 22.29
C TYR A 289 21.86 -11.14 23.43
N PRO A 290 22.64 -12.21 23.19
CA PRO A 290 23.15 -13.07 24.24
C PRO A 290 24.17 -12.26 25.04
N ILE A 291 23.69 -11.53 26.04
CA ILE A 291 24.53 -10.87 27.03
C ILE A 291 25.22 -12.00 27.80
N THR A 292 26.45 -12.32 27.39
CA THR A 292 27.34 -13.24 28.11
C THR A 292 27.75 -12.59 29.43
N GLY A 293 26.91 -12.74 30.45
CA GLY A 293 27.26 -12.67 31.87
C GLY A 293 27.82 -11.38 32.48
N SER A 294 28.30 -10.38 31.72
CA SER A 294 29.10 -9.28 32.27
C SER A 294 28.41 -7.91 32.37
N LEU A 295 27.10 -7.79 32.04
CA LEU A 295 26.33 -6.59 32.39
C LEU A 295 26.03 -6.45 33.90
N LEU A 296 26.46 -7.42 34.71
CA LEU A 296 26.50 -7.32 36.16
C LEU A 296 27.71 -6.45 36.57
N VAL A 297 27.66 -5.16 36.27
CA VAL A 297 28.51 -4.18 36.96
C VAL A 297 28.02 -4.12 38.40
N SER A 298 28.81 -4.66 39.31
CA SER A 298 28.61 -4.61 40.75
C SER A 298 28.25 -3.19 41.20
N GLY A 299 27.01 -2.97 41.64
CA GLY A 299 26.57 -1.74 42.32
C GLY A 299 25.51 -0.90 41.62
N CYS A 300 25.23 -1.10 40.33
CA CYS A 300 24.10 -0.45 39.64
C CYS A 300 23.12 -1.53 39.17
N THR A 301 21.83 -1.41 39.52
CA THR A 301 20.80 -2.29 38.96
C THR A 301 20.83 -2.17 37.44
N SER A 302 21.21 -3.24 36.76
CA SER A 302 21.33 -3.37 35.29
C SER A 302 20.18 -2.70 34.52
N GLN A 303 18.99 -2.68 35.12
CA GLN A 303 17.79 -2.03 34.59
C GLN A 303 17.89 -0.50 34.44
N THR A 304 18.52 0.21 35.38
CA THR A 304 18.57 1.70 35.35
C THR A 304 19.38 2.20 34.14
N ILE A 305 20.51 1.56 33.88
CA ILE A 305 21.40 1.92 32.75
C ILE A 305 20.74 1.57 31.42
N LEU A 306 20.00 0.45 31.34
CA LEU A 306 19.23 0.08 30.16
C LEU A 306 18.13 1.10 29.87
N THR A 307 17.41 1.55 30.90
CA THR A 307 16.41 2.62 30.75
C THR A 307 17.05 3.92 30.26
N GLU A 308 18.19 4.34 30.83
CA GLU A 308 18.91 5.54 30.39
C GLU A 308 19.36 5.44 28.92
N LEU A 309 19.84 4.27 28.48
CA LEU A 309 20.25 4.04 27.10
C LEU A 309 19.05 4.10 26.14
N VAL A 310 17.95 3.44 26.48
CA VAL A 310 16.71 3.47 25.68
C VAL A 310 16.21 4.91 25.56
N ASP A 311 16.13 5.63 26.67
CA ASP A 311 15.66 7.02 26.70
C ASP A 311 16.58 7.94 25.89
N ALA A 312 17.90 7.76 25.98
CA ALA A 312 18.86 8.51 25.18
C ALA A 312 18.69 8.26 23.67
N ILE A 313 18.51 7.00 23.25
CA ILE A 313 18.31 6.65 21.85
C ILE A 313 16.97 7.19 21.35
N VAL A 314 15.87 7.02 22.10
CA VAL A 314 14.55 7.53 21.72
C VAL A 314 14.56 9.04 21.58
N LYS A 315 15.17 9.75 22.54
CA LYS A 315 15.28 11.21 22.53
C LYS A 315 16.10 11.70 21.33
N ARG A 316 17.21 11.03 21.01
CA ARG A 316 18.07 11.41 19.87
C ARG A 316 17.47 11.02 18.52
N ALA A 317 16.72 9.93 18.46
CA ALA A 317 16.04 9.51 17.24
C ALA A 317 15.06 10.59 16.77
N SER A 318 14.45 11.34 17.70
CA SER A 318 13.53 12.45 17.38
C SER A 318 12.46 12.06 16.35
N GLY A 319 11.93 10.84 16.51
CA GLY A 319 10.94 10.24 15.62
C GLY A 319 11.47 9.69 14.28
N VAL A 320 12.78 9.73 14.01
CA VAL A 320 13.44 9.05 12.89
C VAL A 320 13.73 7.59 13.29
N PHE A 321 12.78 6.70 13.03
CA PHE A 321 12.92 5.26 13.34
C PHE A 321 14.17 4.63 12.69
N LEU A 322 14.48 5.01 11.45
CA LEU A 322 15.68 4.54 10.75
C LEU A 322 16.97 4.87 11.51
N TRP A 323 17.04 6.03 12.18
CA TRP A 323 18.19 6.41 12.99
C TRP A 323 18.37 5.43 14.15
N ALA A 324 17.30 5.15 14.90
CA ALA A 324 17.35 4.19 16.00
C ALA A 324 17.77 2.81 15.52
N LYS A 325 17.28 2.37 14.36
CA LYS A 325 17.71 1.12 13.72
C LYS A 325 19.21 1.11 13.41
N LEU A 326 19.73 2.13 12.74
CA LEU A 326 21.14 2.21 12.36
C LEU A 326 22.06 2.28 13.58
N VAL A 327 21.66 3.00 14.61
CA VAL A 327 22.37 3.03 15.90
C VAL A 327 22.40 1.63 16.50
N MET A 328 21.26 0.93 16.56
CA MET A 328 21.22 -0.44 17.07
C MET A 328 22.04 -1.42 16.24
N ASP A 329 22.04 -1.30 14.91
CA ASP A 329 22.87 -2.11 14.03
C ASP A 329 24.37 -1.85 14.25
N ASN A 330 24.77 -0.59 14.46
CA ASN A 330 26.14 -0.23 14.78
C ASN A 330 26.59 -0.74 16.15
N ILE A 331 25.73 -0.58 17.15
CA ILE A 331 25.90 -1.10 18.52
C ILE A 331 26.15 -2.61 18.48
N VAL A 332 25.26 -3.35 17.81
CA VAL A 332 25.30 -4.82 17.71
C VAL A 332 26.57 -5.31 17.00
N GLN A 333 27.06 -4.59 16.00
CA GLN A 333 28.27 -4.94 15.26
C GLN A 333 29.58 -4.73 16.07
N ARG A 334 29.56 -3.87 17.09
CA ARG A 334 30.78 -3.45 17.81
C ARG A 334 30.95 -4.10 19.19
N THR A 335 29.90 -4.67 19.78
CA THR A 335 29.91 -5.26 21.14
C THR A 335 30.44 -6.70 21.23
N THR A 336 31.48 -7.05 20.47
CA THR A 336 32.11 -8.38 20.55
C THR A 336 33.03 -8.58 21.77
N ASN A 337 33.31 -7.55 22.58
CA ASN A 337 34.20 -7.62 23.75
C ASN A 337 33.59 -6.94 24.99
N ASP A 338 33.83 -7.52 26.16
CA ASP A 338 33.29 -7.13 27.46
C ASP A 338 33.60 -5.67 27.84
N GLY A 339 32.57 -4.80 27.80
CA GLY A 339 32.69 -3.38 28.16
C GLY A 339 31.46 -2.54 27.80
N ILE A 340 30.26 -3.14 27.85
CA ILE A 340 29.18 -2.82 26.91
C ILE A 340 28.47 -1.47 27.18
N LEU A 341 27.89 -1.21 28.35
CA LEU A 341 26.87 -0.14 28.45
C LEU A 341 27.36 1.32 28.36
N ARG A 342 28.53 1.66 28.93
CA ARG A 342 29.06 3.04 28.88
C ARG A 342 29.60 3.39 27.50
N GLU A 343 30.19 2.41 26.83
CA GLU A 343 30.64 2.54 25.44
C GLU A 343 29.43 2.66 24.49
N LEU A 344 28.32 1.96 24.78
CA LEU A 344 27.06 2.14 24.06
C LEU A 344 26.47 3.54 24.20
N LEU A 345 26.45 4.11 25.41
CA LEU A 345 26.03 5.50 25.64
C LEU A 345 26.93 6.49 24.89
N TYR A 346 28.25 6.26 24.91
CA TYR A 346 29.21 7.07 24.16
C TYR A 346 28.99 6.97 22.64
N HIS A 347 28.76 5.78 22.09
CA HIS A 347 28.54 5.60 20.65
C HIS A 347 27.17 6.09 20.17
N ALA A 348 26.10 5.86 20.93
CA ALA A 348 24.81 6.50 20.69
C ALA A 348 24.97 8.04 20.71
N SER A 349 25.91 8.55 21.51
CA SER A 349 26.22 9.98 21.54
C SER A 349 27.04 10.49 20.35
N ALA A 350 27.83 9.61 19.71
CA ALA A 350 28.69 9.90 18.57
C ALA A 350 27.96 9.85 17.22
N VAL A 351 26.82 9.16 17.12
CA VAL A 351 26.00 9.19 15.90
C VAL A 351 25.32 10.55 15.81
N PRO A 352 25.60 11.35 14.76
CA PRO A 352 25.10 12.72 14.69
C PRO A 352 23.57 12.75 14.63
N ALA A 353 22.95 13.68 15.38
CA ALA A 353 21.49 13.84 15.39
C ALA A 353 20.97 14.53 14.11
N ASP A 354 21.84 15.32 13.47
CA ASP A 354 21.69 16.00 12.18
C ASP A 354 21.74 15.06 10.98
N LEU A 355 21.93 13.76 11.18
CA LEU A 355 21.65 12.77 10.13
C LEU A 355 20.20 12.87 9.61
N GLN A 356 19.29 13.48 10.37
CA GLN A 356 17.96 13.85 9.92
C GLN A 356 17.97 14.63 8.59
N ASP A 357 18.89 15.58 8.42
CA ASP A 357 19.03 16.36 7.18
C ASP A 357 19.66 15.52 6.06
N SER A 358 20.61 14.66 6.41
CA SER A 358 21.20 13.71 5.47
C SER A 358 20.17 12.70 4.93
N PHE A 359 19.27 12.20 5.79
CA PHE A 359 18.16 11.32 5.38
C PHE A 359 17.12 12.02 4.51
N GLN A 360 16.96 13.34 4.63
CA GLN A 360 16.08 14.08 3.73
C GLN A 360 16.56 14.04 2.27
N HIS A 361 17.88 13.97 2.07
CA HIS A 361 18.52 13.94 0.75
C HIS A 361 18.77 12.51 0.22
N LEU A 362 18.99 11.53 1.11
CA LEU A 362 19.30 10.14 0.76
C LEU A 362 18.07 9.26 0.50
N LEU A 363 16.96 9.56 1.16
CA LEU A 363 15.65 8.93 0.96
C LEU A 363 14.73 9.97 0.32
#